data_AF-A0A1X7JJG0-F1
#
_entry.id   AF-A0A1X7JJG0-F1
#
_cell.length_a   1.000
_cell.length_b   1.000
_cell.length_c   1.000
_cell.angle_alpha   90.00
_cell.angle_beta   90.00
_cell.angle_gamma   90.00
#
_symmetry.space_group_name_H-M   'P 1'
#
loop_
_entity.id
_entity.type
_entity.pdbx_description
1 polymer ?
#
loop_
_entity_poly.entity_id
_entity_poly.type
_entity_poly.pdbx_seq_one_letter_code
_entity_poly.pdbx_strand_id
1 'polypeptide(L)'
;MRYSAHFLDTSNDDGYVHHSISNIDADPNPQSHHLRTKVLVCEHEAPVLLINVYVEVDNDSYITDSCFCEMLSNDEYVVILSGQYVHIVEISSKQVKSIRLGDYVGHIYSIPNPASTELSENFLVVTYCYVFLLNLTKGIIWQSQMCAIDGVVIDDIDGDIISARGEWDPPGGWVDFKLSLNTGVLIKNLKTQPGVRDNRHVEHRTMKTIEMLRAELLAIGEQLGGGTRRNHYFIIPDKPDYFATPYLEIHDQEYHFVVNERGMEITRKVTPSDDEILYWFTSCGVNALASSYAATHASPDEEFRTAYFRKRFYLMLSIKTAWATREKNEIKSHFHV
;
A
#
# COMPACT_ATOMS: atom_id res chain seq x y z
N MET A 1 -30.76 -7.90 -12.89
CA MET A 1 -29.53 -8.46 -13.49
C MET A 1 -29.82 -9.81 -14.14
N ARG A 2 -29.43 -10.01 -15.40
CA ARG A 2 -29.48 -11.25 -16.19
C ARG A 2 -28.41 -12.25 -15.78
N TYR A 3 -27.20 -11.75 -15.55
CA TYR A 3 -26.06 -12.55 -15.11
C TYR A 3 -25.77 -12.30 -13.64
N SER A 4 -25.21 -13.30 -12.96
CA SER A 4 -24.60 -13.16 -11.64
C SER A 4 -23.19 -13.73 -11.69
N ALA A 5 -22.28 -13.21 -10.86
CA ALA A 5 -20.92 -13.70 -10.79
C ALA A 5 -20.53 -13.92 -9.32
N HIS A 6 -19.78 -14.98 -9.04
CA HIS A 6 -19.26 -15.26 -7.70
C HIS A 6 -17.90 -15.97 -7.77
N PHE A 7 -17.06 -15.74 -6.77
CA PHE A 7 -15.82 -16.50 -6.59
C PHE A 7 -16.15 -17.95 -6.23
N LEU A 8 -15.43 -18.89 -6.82
CA LEU A 8 -15.50 -20.30 -6.42
C LEU A 8 -14.55 -20.56 -5.26
N ASP A 9 -15.09 -21.17 -4.20
CA ASP A 9 -14.30 -21.56 -3.06
C ASP A 9 -13.44 -22.77 -3.41
N THR A 10 -12.13 -22.69 -3.15
CA THR A 10 -11.14 -23.70 -3.56
C THR A 10 -11.38 -25.10 -2.95
N SER A 11 -12.25 -25.21 -1.95
CA SER A 11 -12.63 -26.48 -1.31
C SER A 11 -13.78 -27.24 -1.99
N ASN A 12 -14.53 -26.59 -2.89
CA ASN A 12 -15.67 -27.20 -3.59
C ASN A 12 -15.33 -27.41 -5.07
N ASP A 13 -14.27 -28.18 -5.33
CA ASP A 13 -13.98 -28.72 -6.65
C ASP A 13 -15.00 -29.84 -6.98
N ASP A 14 -16.27 -29.45 -7.08
CA ASP A 14 -17.33 -30.31 -7.58
C ASP A 14 -17.05 -30.55 -9.07
N GLY A 15 -16.33 -31.63 -9.35
CA GLY A 15 -15.87 -32.08 -10.68
C GLY A 15 -16.97 -32.35 -11.71
N TYR A 16 -18.20 -31.86 -11.50
CA TYR A 16 -19.35 -31.98 -12.38
C TYR A 16 -19.55 -30.78 -13.32
N VAL A 17 -18.95 -29.62 -13.04
CA VAL A 17 -19.24 -28.37 -13.77
C VAL A 17 -18.29 -28.17 -14.98
N HIS A 18 -17.17 -28.90 -15.07
CA HIS A 18 -16.07 -28.49 -15.96
C HIS A 18 -16.17 -28.86 -17.44
N HIS A 19 -17.06 -29.77 -17.88
CA HIS A 19 -16.99 -30.30 -19.25
C HIS A 19 -17.85 -29.59 -20.30
N SER A 20 -18.77 -28.69 -19.91
CA SER A 20 -19.68 -28.00 -20.84
C SER A 20 -19.65 -26.48 -20.76
N ILE A 21 -18.96 -25.89 -19.79
CA ILE A 21 -18.91 -24.44 -19.59
C ILE A 21 -17.70 -23.86 -20.29
N SER A 22 -17.89 -22.71 -20.94
CA SER A 22 -16.79 -21.98 -21.56
C SER A 22 -15.82 -21.52 -20.47
N ASN A 23 -14.53 -21.78 -20.67
CA ASN A 23 -13.48 -21.41 -19.73
C ASN A 23 -12.54 -20.40 -20.41
N ILE A 24 -12.23 -19.30 -19.73
CA ILE A 24 -11.28 -18.28 -20.19
C ILE A 24 -10.30 -17.91 -19.09
N ASP A 25 -9.13 -17.43 -19.49
CA ASP A 25 -8.11 -16.93 -18.58
C ASP A 25 -8.13 -15.40 -18.56
N ALA A 26 -8.26 -14.82 -17.38
CA ALA A 26 -8.09 -13.40 -17.14
C ALA A 26 -6.60 -13.07 -16.90
N ASP A 27 -5.73 -13.50 -17.80
CA ASP A 27 -4.28 -13.45 -17.60
C ASP A 27 -3.57 -12.61 -18.70
N PRO A 28 -2.84 -11.55 -18.33
CA PRO A 28 -2.00 -10.83 -19.29
C PRO A 28 -0.71 -11.58 -19.68
N ASN A 29 -0.22 -12.56 -18.90
CA ASN A 29 0.98 -13.36 -19.18
C ASN A 29 1.01 -14.76 -18.47
N PRO A 30 0.46 -15.82 -19.09
CA PRO A 30 0.28 -17.15 -18.47
C PRO A 30 1.53 -17.90 -18.00
N GLN A 31 2.73 -17.49 -18.40
CA GLN A 31 3.96 -18.22 -18.10
C GLN A 31 4.59 -17.84 -16.76
N SER A 32 4.20 -16.71 -16.17
CA SER A 32 4.78 -16.16 -14.93
C SER A 32 3.73 -15.87 -13.85
N HIS A 33 2.52 -16.41 -13.99
CA HIS A 33 1.44 -16.18 -13.03
C HIS A 33 0.90 -17.49 -12.45
N HIS A 34 0.56 -17.46 -11.16
CA HIS A 34 -0.05 -18.58 -10.46
C HIS A 34 -1.58 -18.42 -10.45
N LEU A 35 -2.32 -19.51 -10.67
CA LEU A 35 -3.78 -19.49 -10.57
C LEU A 35 -4.18 -19.10 -9.14
N ARG A 36 -4.86 -17.97 -8.98
CA ARG A 36 -5.25 -17.42 -7.69
C ARG A 36 -6.66 -17.84 -7.30
N THR A 37 -7.60 -17.63 -8.21
CA THR A 37 -9.03 -17.87 -7.96
C THR A 37 -9.75 -18.13 -9.27
N LYS A 38 -11.00 -18.58 -9.17
CA LYS A 38 -11.90 -18.76 -10.29
C LYS A 38 -13.19 -17.97 -10.03
N VAL A 39 -13.73 -17.35 -11.06
CA VAL A 39 -15.04 -16.69 -11.02
C VAL A 39 -16.01 -17.47 -11.90
N LEU A 40 -17.14 -17.86 -11.35
CA LEU A 40 -18.25 -18.48 -12.08
C LEU A 40 -19.30 -17.43 -12.40
N VAL A 41 -19.64 -17.30 -13.68
CA VAL A 41 -20.75 -16.49 -14.16
C VAL A 41 -21.93 -17.38 -14.48
N CYS A 42 -23.09 -17.03 -13.95
CA CYS A 42 -24.35 -17.72 -14.15
C CYS A 42 -25.35 -16.82 -14.89
N GLU A 43 -26.12 -17.40 -15.81
CA GLU A 43 -27.31 -16.79 -16.41
C GLU A 43 -28.54 -17.44 -15.80
N HIS A 44 -29.36 -16.69 -15.06
CA HIS A 44 -30.52 -17.23 -14.34
C HIS A 44 -30.17 -18.51 -13.53
N GLU A 45 -29.11 -18.46 -12.72
CA GLU A 45 -28.54 -19.57 -11.93
C GLU A 45 -27.84 -20.69 -12.72
N ALA A 46 -27.97 -20.72 -14.06
CA ALA A 46 -27.26 -21.70 -14.88
C ALA A 46 -25.84 -21.22 -15.18
N PRO A 47 -24.78 -21.99 -14.86
CA PRO A 47 -23.41 -21.59 -15.14
C PRO A 47 -23.14 -21.50 -16.65
N VAL A 48 -22.55 -20.38 -17.08
CA VAL A 48 -22.31 -20.08 -18.52
C VAL A 48 -20.85 -19.77 -18.86
N LEU A 49 -20.08 -19.24 -17.92
CA LEU A 49 -18.69 -18.87 -18.13
C LEU A 49 -17.89 -19.08 -16.84
N LEU A 50 -16.72 -19.69 -16.98
CA LEU A 50 -15.72 -19.80 -15.94
C LEU A 50 -14.52 -18.92 -16.30
N ILE A 51 -14.06 -18.10 -15.37
CA ILE A 51 -12.96 -17.17 -15.55
C ILE A 51 -11.85 -17.55 -14.55
N ASN A 52 -10.70 -17.96 -15.04
CA ASN A 52 -9.52 -18.22 -14.22
C ASN A 52 -8.75 -16.92 -14.01
N VAL A 53 -8.43 -16.58 -12.76
CA VAL A 53 -7.75 -15.33 -12.40
C VAL A 53 -6.40 -15.68 -11.78
N TYR A 54 -5.36 -15.00 -12.25
CA TYR A 54 -3.97 -15.30 -11.92
C TYR A 54 -3.27 -14.12 -11.22
N VAL A 55 -2.15 -14.38 -10.52
CA VAL A 55 -1.35 -13.37 -9.79
C VAL A 55 0.15 -13.51 -10.06
N GLU A 56 0.89 -12.41 -9.92
CA GLU A 56 2.35 -12.31 -10.11
C GLU A 56 3.11 -13.14 -9.08
N VAL A 57 3.98 -14.02 -9.59
CA VAL A 57 4.99 -14.73 -8.80
C VAL A 57 6.39 -14.25 -9.17
N ASP A 58 7.29 -14.25 -8.20
CA ASP A 58 8.71 -13.98 -8.44
C ASP A 58 9.44 -15.18 -9.10
N ASN A 59 10.74 -15.01 -9.34
CA ASN A 59 11.57 -16.05 -9.96
C ASN A 59 11.66 -17.34 -9.14
N ASP A 60 11.40 -17.27 -7.84
CA ASP A 60 11.39 -18.40 -6.92
C ASP A 60 9.97 -18.96 -6.71
N SER A 61 9.01 -18.50 -7.53
CA SER A 61 7.59 -18.89 -7.50
C SER A 61 6.82 -18.46 -6.25
N TYR A 62 7.30 -17.47 -5.50
CA TYR A 62 6.53 -16.87 -4.41
C TYR A 62 5.54 -15.85 -4.96
N ILE A 63 4.31 -15.89 -4.46
CA ILE A 63 3.28 -14.88 -4.77
C ILE A 63 3.74 -13.54 -4.19
N THR A 64 3.81 -12.54 -5.06
CA THR A 64 4.25 -11.17 -4.72
C THR A 64 3.09 -10.18 -4.58
N ASP A 65 1.87 -10.67 -4.76
CA ASP A 65 0.63 -9.90 -4.78
C ASP A 65 -0.17 -10.03 -3.49
N SER A 66 -1.00 -9.00 -3.22
CA SER A 66 -2.00 -9.06 -2.15
C SER A 66 -2.98 -10.21 -2.37
N CYS A 67 -3.43 -10.80 -1.26
CA CYS A 67 -4.44 -11.85 -1.27
C CYS A 67 -5.86 -11.31 -1.52
N PHE A 68 -6.04 -9.99 -1.44
CA PHE A 68 -7.32 -9.30 -1.59
C PHE A 68 -7.88 -9.49 -3.01
N CYS A 69 -9.19 -9.74 -3.07
CA CYS A 69 -9.93 -9.80 -4.32
C CYS A 69 -11.35 -9.31 -4.10
N GLU A 70 -11.90 -8.64 -5.12
CA GLU A 70 -13.27 -8.14 -5.11
C GLU A 70 -13.80 -8.10 -6.54
N MET A 71 -15.11 -8.03 -6.70
CA MET A 71 -15.74 -8.06 -8.01
C MET A 71 -17.09 -7.34 -8.01
N LEU A 72 -17.41 -6.69 -9.12
CA LEU A 72 -18.76 -6.25 -9.46
C LEU A 72 -19.14 -6.73 -10.86
N SER A 73 -20.43 -6.91 -11.09
CA SER A 73 -20.96 -7.32 -12.39
C SER A 73 -22.22 -6.54 -12.76
N ASN A 74 -22.54 -6.54 -14.06
CA ASN A 74 -23.83 -6.15 -14.60
C ASN A 74 -24.25 -7.15 -15.69
N ASP A 75 -25.22 -6.78 -16.53
CA ASP A 75 -25.77 -7.66 -17.57
C ASP A 75 -24.83 -7.93 -18.75
N GLU A 76 -23.70 -7.23 -18.82
CA GLU A 76 -22.77 -7.31 -19.95
C GLU A 76 -21.34 -7.61 -19.52
N TYR A 77 -20.94 -7.15 -18.33
CA TYR A 77 -19.56 -7.18 -17.85
C TYR A 77 -19.43 -7.74 -16.45
N VAL A 78 -18.27 -8.37 -16.22
CA VAL A 78 -17.76 -8.69 -14.89
C VAL A 78 -16.40 -8.00 -14.74
N VAL A 79 -16.22 -7.25 -13.65
CA VAL A 79 -14.94 -6.60 -13.32
C VAL A 79 -14.38 -7.22 -12.06
N ILE A 80 -13.17 -7.76 -12.15
CA ILE A 80 -12.50 -8.52 -11.08
C ILE A 80 -11.22 -7.78 -10.67
N LEU A 81 -11.06 -7.54 -9.38
CA LEU A 81 -9.83 -7.06 -8.76
C LEU A 81 -9.04 -8.25 -8.20
N SER A 82 -7.77 -8.36 -8.57
CA SER A 82 -6.86 -9.35 -8.00
C SER A 82 -5.40 -8.89 -8.10
N GLY A 83 -4.64 -9.01 -7.01
CA GLY A 83 -3.23 -8.62 -6.96
C GLY A 83 -3.02 -7.14 -7.26
N GLN A 84 -2.48 -6.83 -8.44
CA GLN A 84 -2.27 -5.46 -8.93
C GLN A 84 -3.09 -5.13 -10.18
N TYR A 85 -4.10 -5.94 -10.48
CA TYR A 85 -4.83 -5.89 -11.74
C TYR A 85 -6.34 -5.65 -11.57
N VAL A 86 -6.88 -4.93 -12.55
CA VAL A 86 -8.32 -4.91 -12.87
C VAL A 86 -8.53 -5.74 -14.13
N HIS A 87 -9.38 -6.76 -14.05
CA HIS A 87 -9.79 -7.56 -15.19
C HIS A 87 -11.23 -7.20 -15.58
N ILE A 88 -11.43 -6.68 -16.78
CA ILE A 88 -12.74 -6.35 -17.33
C ILE A 88 -13.09 -7.43 -18.35
N VAL A 89 -14.14 -8.19 -18.07
CA VAL A 89 -14.59 -9.33 -18.90
C VAL A 89 -15.96 -9.01 -19.48
N GLU A 90 -16.06 -8.96 -20.81
CA GLU A 90 -17.35 -8.89 -21.49
C GLU A 90 -17.93 -10.31 -21.61
N ILE A 91 -19.08 -10.55 -20.99
CA ILE A 91 -19.64 -11.90 -20.77
C ILE A 91 -19.96 -12.59 -22.11
N SER A 92 -20.57 -11.85 -23.03
CA SER A 92 -21.09 -12.42 -24.29
C SER A 92 -19.96 -12.77 -25.28
N SER A 93 -19.01 -11.85 -25.45
CA SER A 93 -17.88 -12.00 -26.36
C SER A 93 -16.71 -12.79 -25.76
N LYS A 94 -16.69 -12.89 -24.42
CA LYS A 94 -15.61 -13.49 -23.61
C LYS A 94 -14.27 -12.77 -23.78
N GLN A 95 -14.31 -11.51 -24.23
CA GLN A 95 -13.13 -10.67 -24.33
C GLN A 95 -12.69 -10.20 -22.95
N VAL A 96 -11.38 -10.21 -22.73
CA VAL A 96 -10.76 -9.80 -21.47
C VAL A 96 -9.87 -8.60 -21.73
N LYS A 97 -10.01 -7.58 -20.89
CA LYS A 97 -9.07 -6.46 -20.78
C LYS A 97 -8.50 -6.42 -19.37
N SER A 98 -7.22 -6.76 -19.23
CA SER A 98 -6.48 -6.69 -17.97
C SER A 98 -5.66 -5.41 -17.92
N ILE A 99 -5.78 -4.65 -16.83
CA ILE A 99 -5.09 -3.37 -16.63
C ILE A 99 -4.28 -3.46 -15.33
N ARG A 100 -2.95 -3.30 -15.43
CA ARG A 100 -2.05 -3.23 -14.26
C ARG A 100 -2.14 -1.84 -13.64
N LEU A 101 -2.43 -1.75 -12.35
CA LEU A 101 -2.51 -0.48 -11.61
C LEU A 101 -1.17 -0.07 -10.97
N GLY A 102 -0.21 -1.00 -10.86
CA GLY A 102 1.09 -0.75 -10.23
C GLY A 102 1.00 -0.59 -8.71
N ASP A 103 -0.16 -0.89 -8.12
CA ASP A 103 -0.39 -0.94 -6.69
C ASP A 103 -1.35 -2.08 -6.33
N TYR A 104 -1.34 -2.56 -5.08
CA TYR A 104 -2.20 -3.64 -4.63
C TYR A 104 -3.64 -3.16 -4.62
N VAL A 105 -4.53 -3.92 -5.25
CA VAL A 105 -5.94 -3.60 -5.32
C VAL A 105 -6.56 -3.67 -3.92
N GLY A 106 -7.39 -2.67 -3.62
CA GLY A 106 -8.36 -2.68 -2.54
C GLY A 106 -9.74 -2.86 -3.16
N HIS A 107 -10.61 -1.88 -2.94
CA HIS A 107 -12.03 -1.99 -3.27
C HIS A 107 -12.43 -1.50 -4.66
N ILE A 108 -13.59 -1.97 -5.13
CA ILE A 108 -14.28 -1.47 -6.32
C ILE A 108 -15.62 -0.84 -5.94
N TYR A 109 -15.96 0.30 -6.55
CA TYR A 109 -17.19 1.03 -6.27
C TYR A 109 -17.89 1.46 -7.56
N SER A 110 -19.19 1.23 -7.63
CA SER A 110 -20.02 1.81 -8.68
C SER A 110 -20.29 3.30 -8.42
N ILE A 111 -20.54 4.03 -9.50
CA ILE A 111 -20.90 5.45 -9.50
C ILE A 111 -22.32 5.60 -10.07
N PRO A 112 -23.18 6.45 -9.49
CA PRO A 112 -22.89 7.40 -8.42
C PRO A 112 -23.02 6.83 -7.00
N ASN A 113 -23.42 5.57 -6.84
CA ASN A 113 -23.67 4.99 -5.53
C ASN A 113 -22.59 3.93 -5.19
N PRO A 114 -21.65 4.23 -4.28
CA PRO A 114 -20.59 3.27 -3.90
C PRO A 114 -21.14 2.05 -3.14
N ALA A 115 -22.35 2.11 -2.58
CA ALA A 115 -23.01 0.97 -1.95
C ALA A 115 -23.75 0.05 -2.95
N SER A 116 -23.76 0.39 -4.24
CA SER A 116 -24.38 -0.44 -5.27
C SER A 116 -23.58 -1.72 -5.49
N THR A 117 -24.27 -2.86 -5.51
CA THR A 117 -23.71 -4.15 -5.91
C THR A 117 -23.74 -4.38 -7.43
N GLU A 118 -24.38 -3.48 -8.19
CA GLU A 118 -24.40 -3.53 -9.65
C GLU A 118 -23.34 -2.60 -10.23
N LEU A 119 -22.57 -3.11 -11.20
CA LEU A 119 -21.48 -2.41 -11.88
C LEU A 119 -21.99 -1.32 -12.85
N SER A 120 -21.51 -0.10 -12.66
CA SER A 120 -21.75 1.02 -13.59
C SER A 120 -20.71 1.10 -14.72
N GLU A 121 -21.03 1.83 -15.80
CA GLU A 121 -20.12 2.00 -16.95
C GLU A 121 -18.79 2.67 -16.58
N ASN A 122 -18.88 3.69 -15.70
CA ASN A 122 -17.73 4.26 -15.03
C ASN A 122 -17.75 3.82 -13.57
N PHE A 123 -16.62 3.39 -13.04
CA PHE A 123 -16.51 2.86 -11.70
C PHE A 123 -15.17 3.29 -11.09
N LEU A 124 -15.11 3.33 -9.76
CA LEU A 124 -13.88 3.62 -9.03
C LEU A 124 -13.22 2.32 -8.61
N VAL A 125 -11.90 2.30 -8.70
CA VAL A 125 -11.08 1.28 -8.05
C VAL A 125 -10.13 2.01 -7.11
N VAL A 126 -10.05 1.53 -5.88
CA VAL A 126 -9.05 2.00 -4.94
C VAL A 126 -7.98 0.95 -4.79
N THR A 127 -6.74 1.40 -4.69
CA THR A 127 -5.59 0.58 -4.30
C THR A 127 -5.22 0.93 -2.86
N TYR A 128 -4.12 0.38 -2.37
CA TYR A 128 -3.62 0.73 -1.04
C TYR A 128 -3.24 2.21 -0.95
N CYS A 129 -2.81 2.81 -2.06
CA CYS A 129 -2.30 4.17 -2.11
C CYS A 129 -3.14 5.17 -2.92
N TYR A 130 -3.94 4.70 -3.90
CA TYR A 130 -4.53 5.57 -4.93
C TYR A 130 -6.03 5.30 -5.16
N VAL A 131 -6.68 6.27 -5.79
CA VAL A 131 -8.03 6.12 -6.36
C VAL A 131 -7.92 6.24 -7.88
N PHE A 132 -8.61 5.38 -8.61
CA PHE A 132 -8.70 5.39 -10.06
C PHE A 132 -10.16 5.51 -10.49
N LEU A 133 -10.42 6.31 -11.52
CA LEU A 133 -11.66 6.22 -12.29
C LEU A 133 -11.40 5.40 -13.55
N LEU A 134 -12.18 4.35 -13.72
CA LEU A 134 -12.13 3.50 -14.90
C LEU A 134 -13.46 3.52 -15.64
N ASN A 135 -13.38 3.29 -16.94
CA ASN A 135 -14.52 3.03 -17.81
C ASN A 135 -14.36 1.64 -18.43
N LEU A 136 -15.47 0.91 -18.58
CA LEU A 136 -15.47 -0.48 -19.09
C LEU A 136 -14.76 -0.63 -20.43
N THR A 137 -14.90 0.36 -21.32
CA THR A 137 -14.31 0.30 -22.67
C THR A 137 -13.00 1.07 -22.75
N LYS A 138 -12.95 2.28 -22.19
CA LYS A 138 -11.78 3.17 -22.31
C LYS A 138 -10.63 2.77 -21.39
N GLY A 139 -10.89 2.07 -20.28
CA GLY A 139 -9.89 1.77 -19.25
C GLY A 139 -9.73 2.94 -18.29
N ILE A 140 -8.49 3.21 -17.85
CA ILE A 140 -8.20 4.29 -16.90
C ILE A 140 -8.54 5.65 -17.52
N ILE A 141 -9.40 6.41 -16.84
CA ILE A 141 -9.73 7.81 -17.16
C ILE A 141 -8.79 8.75 -16.41
N TRP A 142 -8.62 8.54 -15.11
CA TRP A 142 -7.65 9.25 -14.28
C TRP A 142 -7.19 8.40 -13.10
N GLN A 143 -6.05 8.80 -12.52
CA GLN A 143 -5.51 8.31 -11.26
C GLN A 143 -5.30 9.53 -10.34
N SER A 144 -5.67 9.40 -9.06
CA SER A 144 -5.43 10.43 -8.05
C SER A 144 -3.94 10.54 -7.71
N GLN A 145 -3.55 11.60 -6.99
CA GLN A 145 -2.29 11.53 -6.24
C GLN A 145 -2.39 10.50 -5.10
N MET A 146 -1.27 10.17 -4.47
CA MET A 146 -1.22 9.28 -3.33
C MET A 146 -2.10 9.81 -2.19
N CYS A 147 -3.05 8.99 -1.74
CA CYS A 147 -4.04 9.33 -0.72
C CYS A 147 -3.85 8.53 0.59
N ALA A 148 -3.04 7.48 0.55
CA ALA A 148 -2.73 6.57 1.65
C ALA A 148 -1.43 5.82 1.37
N ILE A 149 -1.02 4.95 2.29
CA ILE A 149 0.07 3.99 2.09
C ILE A 149 -0.34 2.54 2.39
N ASP A 150 -1.48 2.30 3.06
CA ASP A 150 -1.89 0.95 3.49
C ASP A 150 -3.38 0.63 3.24
N GLY A 151 -4.11 1.53 2.57
CA GLY A 151 -5.52 1.33 2.30
C GLY A 151 -6.26 2.62 1.99
N VAL A 152 -7.18 2.55 1.04
CA VAL A 152 -8.14 3.63 0.78
C VAL A 152 -9.54 3.03 0.82
N VAL A 153 -10.49 3.76 1.42
CA VAL A 153 -11.92 3.43 1.39
C VAL A 153 -12.72 4.64 0.95
N ILE A 154 -13.73 4.42 0.12
CA ILE A 154 -14.69 5.45 -0.29
C ILE A 154 -15.93 5.31 0.58
N ASP A 155 -16.29 6.40 1.26
CA ASP A 155 -17.44 6.43 2.15
C ASP A 155 -18.71 6.90 1.42
N ASP A 156 -18.60 7.93 0.58
CA ASP A 156 -19.75 8.52 -0.11
C ASP A 156 -19.36 9.26 -1.40
N ILE A 157 -20.33 9.40 -2.31
CA ILE A 157 -20.21 10.20 -3.54
C ILE A 157 -21.44 11.11 -3.65
N ASP A 158 -21.20 12.42 -3.54
CA ASP A 158 -22.24 13.45 -3.70
C ASP A 158 -21.89 14.38 -4.87
N GLY A 159 -22.56 14.18 -6.00
CA GLY A 159 -22.30 14.91 -7.23
C GLY A 159 -20.87 14.68 -7.75
N ASP A 160 -20.05 15.74 -7.74
CA ASP A 160 -18.63 15.67 -8.14
C ASP A 160 -17.69 15.40 -6.96
N ILE A 161 -18.20 15.15 -5.76
CA ILE A 161 -17.36 15.04 -4.55
C ILE A 161 -17.32 13.59 -4.08
N ILE A 162 -16.13 13.00 -4.13
CA ILE A 162 -15.83 11.73 -3.47
C ILE A 162 -15.35 12.04 -2.06
N SER A 163 -16.01 11.49 -1.04
CA SER A 163 -15.54 11.51 0.35
C SER A 163 -14.94 10.15 0.70
N ALA A 164 -13.70 10.15 1.16
CA ALA A 164 -12.91 8.93 1.35
C ALA A 164 -11.96 9.06 2.55
N ARG A 165 -11.40 7.92 2.97
CA ARG A 165 -10.40 7.84 4.02
C ARG A 165 -9.20 7.04 3.54
N GLY A 166 -8.02 7.50 3.92
CA GLY A 166 -6.75 6.87 3.57
C GLY A 166 -5.97 6.47 4.82
N GLU A 167 -5.46 5.25 4.86
CA GLU A 167 -4.64 4.75 5.95
C GLU A 167 -3.19 5.22 5.77
N TRP A 168 -2.73 5.99 6.75
CA TRP A 168 -1.36 6.43 6.87
C TRP A 168 -0.67 5.75 8.05
N ASP A 169 0.65 5.61 7.96
CA ASP A 169 1.42 5.08 9.05
C ASP A 169 1.37 6.01 10.27
N PRO A 170 1.32 5.45 11.48
CA PRO A 170 1.27 4.01 11.78
C PRO A 170 -0.15 3.43 11.64
N PRO A 171 -0.29 2.08 11.52
CA PRO A 171 -1.57 1.42 11.29
C PRO A 171 -2.71 1.93 12.18
N GLY A 172 -3.90 2.03 11.58
CA GLY A 172 -5.10 2.71 12.07
C GLY A 172 -5.12 4.23 11.82
N GLY A 173 -4.14 4.78 11.08
CA GLY A 173 -3.93 6.22 10.87
C GLY A 173 -4.83 6.78 9.78
N TRP A 174 -6.13 6.48 9.84
CA TRP A 174 -7.09 6.87 8.83
C TRP A 174 -7.31 8.37 8.83
N VAL A 175 -7.10 9.01 7.67
CA VAL A 175 -7.27 10.44 7.46
C VAL A 175 -8.33 10.67 6.39
N ASP A 176 -9.32 11.50 6.71
CA ASP A 176 -10.36 11.92 5.78
C ASP A 176 -9.78 12.80 4.66
N PHE A 177 -10.21 12.56 3.43
CA PHE A 177 -9.91 13.42 2.29
C PHE A 177 -11.07 13.47 1.30
N LYS A 178 -11.02 14.44 0.37
CA LYS A 178 -12.02 14.59 -0.69
C LYS A 178 -11.38 14.74 -2.05
N LEU A 179 -11.94 14.08 -3.05
CA LEU A 179 -11.51 14.19 -4.46
C LEU A 179 -12.65 14.75 -5.32
N SER A 180 -12.30 15.44 -6.39
CA SER A 180 -13.23 15.70 -7.49
C SER A 180 -13.38 14.42 -8.32
N LEU A 181 -14.61 13.95 -8.52
CA LEU A 181 -14.93 12.76 -9.32
C LEU A 181 -14.52 12.94 -10.78
N ASN A 182 -14.67 14.14 -11.32
CA ASN A 182 -14.34 14.45 -12.71
C ASN A 182 -12.83 14.47 -12.99
N THR A 183 -12.00 14.78 -11.98
CA THR A 183 -10.56 15.04 -12.20
C THR A 183 -9.63 14.18 -11.37
N GLY A 184 -10.11 13.55 -10.29
CA GLY A 184 -9.28 12.80 -9.34
C GLY A 184 -8.38 13.68 -8.45
N VAL A 185 -8.56 15.01 -8.48
CA VAL A 185 -7.71 15.96 -7.74
C VAL A 185 -8.26 16.19 -6.32
N LEU A 186 -7.36 16.29 -5.33
CA LEU A 186 -7.73 16.64 -3.95
C LEU A 186 -8.42 17.99 -3.88
N ILE A 187 -9.60 18.01 -3.26
CA ILE A 187 -10.34 19.22 -2.92
C ILE A 187 -9.77 19.73 -1.59
N LYS A 188 -8.89 20.73 -1.66
CA LYS A 188 -8.31 21.34 -0.46
C LYS A 188 -9.36 22.15 0.30
N ASN A 189 -9.60 21.82 1.56
CA ASN A 189 -10.18 22.77 2.50
C ASN A 189 -9.09 23.81 2.83
N LEU A 190 -9.33 25.09 2.51
CA LEU A 190 -8.39 26.20 2.75
C LEU A 190 -8.25 26.51 4.26
N LYS A 191 -7.45 25.71 4.98
CA LYS A 191 -6.73 26.02 6.24
C LYS A 191 -5.54 25.03 6.25
N THR A 192 -4.25 25.38 6.15
CA THR A 192 -3.41 26.43 6.78
C THR A 192 -2.09 26.60 5.99
N GLN A 193 -1.35 27.67 6.31
CA GLN A 193 -0.14 28.20 5.64
C GLN A 193 1.17 27.41 5.86
N PRO A 194 2.21 27.62 5.02
CA PRO A 194 3.52 26.96 5.13
C PRO A 194 4.49 27.65 6.11
N GLY A 195 5.27 26.86 6.84
CA GLY A 195 6.29 27.29 7.80
C GLY A 195 7.73 27.19 7.26
N VAL A 196 8.37 28.36 7.22
CA VAL A 196 9.79 28.79 7.14
C VAL A 196 10.90 27.73 7.40
N ARG A 197 11.93 27.74 6.53
CA ARG A 197 13.26 27.12 6.77
C ARG A 197 14.16 28.06 7.59
N ASP A 198 14.72 27.58 8.71
CA ASP A 198 15.77 28.23 9.51
C ASP A 198 17.15 27.86 8.96
N ASN A 199 17.97 28.85 8.61
CA ASN A 199 19.35 28.68 8.17
C ASN A 199 20.29 29.07 9.32
N ARG A 200 21.04 28.10 9.86
CA ARG A 200 22.17 28.36 10.75
C ARG A 200 23.45 27.71 10.25
N HIS A 201 24.52 28.48 10.37
CA HIS A 201 25.89 28.18 9.95
C HIS A 201 26.39 26.81 10.43
N VAL A 202 27.06 26.10 9.53
CA VAL A 202 27.74 24.82 9.79
C VAL A 202 29.25 25.10 9.90
N GLU A 203 29.83 24.79 11.05
CA GLU A 203 31.28 24.62 11.20
C GLU A 203 31.74 23.45 10.33
N HIS A 204 32.89 23.59 9.66
CA HIS A 204 33.48 22.54 8.83
C HIS A 204 33.82 21.29 9.66
N ARG A 205 32.86 20.36 9.74
CA ARG A 205 33.05 18.98 10.17
C ARG A 205 33.05 18.10 8.93
N THR A 206 34.07 17.25 8.79
CA THR A 206 34.09 16.22 7.75
C THR A 206 32.96 15.22 8.02
N MET A 207 32.03 15.07 7.08
CA MET A 207 30.95 14.09 7.15
C MET A 207 31.47 12.66 7.24
N LYS A 208 30.72 11.81 7.95
CA LYS A 208 30.99 10.37 7.99
C LYS A 208 30.76 9.73 6.62
N THR A 209 31.60 8.74 6.30
CA THR A 209 31.33 7.86 5.16
C THR A 209 30.16 6.93 5.46
N ILE A 210 29.56 6.35 4.42
CA ILE A 210 28.50 5.34 4.57
C ILE A 210 28.96 4.15 5.43
N GLU A 211 30.25 3.81 5.39
CA GLU A 211 30.82 2.70 6.17
C GLU A 211 30.88 3.01 7.67
N MET A 212 31.19 4.25 8.04
CA MET A 212 31.14 4.70 9.43
C MET A 212 29.71 4.72 9.94
N LEU A 213 28.75 5.20 9.13
CA LEU A 213 27.33 5.21 9.49
C LEU A 213 26.78 3.78 9.66
N ARG A 214 27.14 2.85 8.75
CA ARG A 214 26.77 1.43 8.84
C ARG A 214 27.29 0.80 10.12
N ALA A 215 28.55 1.05 10.48
CA ALA A 215 29.16 0.51 11.69
C ALA A 215 28.46 1.03 12.97
N GLU A 216 28.11 2.32 13.01
CA GLU A 216 27.39 2.91 14.14
C GLU A 216 25.95 2.41 14.24
N LEU A 217 25.23 2.31 13.12
CA LEU A 217 23.88 1.76 13.09
C LEU A 217 23.87 0.29 13.53
N LEU A 218 24.88 -0.49 13.14
CA LEU A 218 25.04 -1.87 13.57
C LEU A 218 25.24 -1.97 15.09
N ALA A 219 26.11 -1.13 15.67
CA ALA A 219 26.33 -1.08 17.11
C ALA A 219 25.04 -0.72 17.88
N ILE A 220 24.25 0.20 17.35
CA ILE A 220 22.91 0.52 17.89
C ILE A 220 21.99 -0.71 17.81
N GLY A 221 21.97 -1.41 16.67
CA GLY A 221 21.16 -2.62 16.49
C GLY A 221 21.54 -3.74 17.45
N GLU A 222 22.84 -3.95 17.70
CA GLU A 222 23.35 -4.89 18.70
C GLU A 222 22.90 -4.52 20.11
N GLN A 223 23.02 -3.24 20.48
CA GLN A 223 22.56 -2.73 21.77
C GLN A 223 21.07 -2.99 22.01
N LEU A 224 20.23 -2.85 20.98
CA LEU A 224 18.79 -3.06 21.07
C LEU A 224 18.37 -4.54 21.09
N GLY A 225 19.32 -5.47 20.99
CA GLY A 225 19.02 -6.89 20.86
C GLY A 225 18.47 -7.27 19.47
N GLY A 226 18.60 -6.38 18.49
CA GLY A 226 18.33 -6.65 17.07
C GLY A 226 19.51 -7.26 16.32
N GLY A 227 20.68 -7.38 16.97
CA GLY A 227 21.97 -7.80 16.39
C GLY A 227 21.95 -9.15 15.65
N THR A 228 22.76 -9.21 14.57
CA THR A 228 23.12 -10.34 13.67
C THR A 228 22.03 -11.32 13.20
N ARG A 229 20.73 -10.99 13.32
CA ARG A 229 19.72 -11.69 12.50
C ARG A 229 19.63 -11.02 11.13
N ARG A 230 19.56 -11.84 10.08
CA ARG A 230 19.41 -11.49 8.65
C ARG A 230 18.11 -10.73 8.29
N ASN A 231 17.47 -10.05 9.24
CA ASN A 231 16.29 -9.23 8.97
C ASN A 231 16.72 -7.76 9.06
N HIS A 232 17.12 -7.22 7.90
CA HIS A 232 17.20 -5.86 7.34
C HIS A 232 17.07 -4.56 8.19
N TYR A 233 16.91 -4.60 9.51
CA TYR A 233 16.46 -3.44 10.30
C TYR A 233 17.56 -2.43 10.69
N PHE A 234 18.83 -2.82 10.66
CA PHE A 234 19.97 -1.98 11.03
C PHE A 234 21.05 -2.02 9.94
N ILE A 235 20.62 -1.82 8.70
CA ILE A 235 21.49 -1.74 7.52
C ILE A 235 21.22 -0.40 6.84
N ILE A 236 22.26 0.18 6.22
CA ILE A 236 22.12 1.35 5.34
C ILE A 236 22.41 0.88 3.91
N PRO A 237 21.39 0.60 3.09
CA PRO A 237 21.59 0.35 1.67
C PRO A 237 22.07 1.62 0.96
N ASP A 238 22.78 1.46 -0.16
CA ASP A 238 23.20 2.54 -1.07
C ASP A 238 22.44 2.51 -2.40
N LYS A 239 21.40 1.68 -2.49
CA LYS A 239 20.54 1.51 -3.65
C LYS A 239 19.13 1.08 -3.21
N PRO A 240 18.09 1.38 -4.01
CA PRO A 240 16.74 0.93 -3.71
C PRO A 240 16.59 -0.58 -3.91
N ASP A 241 15.72 -1.19 -3.12
CA ASP A 241 15.17 -2.52 -3.35
C ASP A 241 13.78 -2.47 -4.02
N TYR A 242 13.18 -1.28 -4.13
CA TYR A 242 11.83 -1.01 -4.64
C TYR A 242 10.70 -1.54 -3.74
N PHE A 243 10.99 -1.88 -2.48
CA PHE A 243 10.02 -2.39 -1.50
C PHE A 243 9.89 -1.44 -0.29
N ALA A 244 10.00 -0.13 -0.54
CA ALA A 244 9.93 0.91 0.49
C ALA A 244 11.03 0.83 1.57
N THR A 245 12.11 0.06 1.35
CA THR A 245 13.28 0.13 2.23
C THR A 245 14.05 1.42 1.94
N PRO A 246 14.34 2.25 2.95
CA PRO A 246 15.14 3.44 2.75
C PRO A 246 16.58 3.09 2.37
N TYR A 247 17.14 3.89 1.47
CA TYR A 247 18.56 3.83 1.11
C TYR A 247 19.19 5.22 1.22
N LEU A 248 20.52 5.24 1.33
CA LEU A 248 21.31 6.45 1.48
C LEU A 248 21.98 6.80 0.16
N GLU A 249 21.78 8.03 -0.29
CA GLU A 249 22.65 8.68 -1.25
C GLU A 249 23.49 9.74 -0.52
N ILE A 250 24.73 9.92 -0.94
CA ILE A 250 25.61 10.98 -0.44
C ILE A 250 25.97 11.86 -1.63
N HIS A 251 25.49 13.10 -1.61
CA HIS A 251 25.77 14.09 -2.62
C HIS A 251 26.41 15.30 -1.93
N ASP A 252 27.55 15.75 -2.45
CA ASP A 252 28.30 16.89 -1.91
C ASP A 252 28.59 16.78 -0.40
N GLN A 253 27.96 17.64 0.42
CA GLN A 253 28.04 17.68 1.89
C GLN A 253 26.69 17.39 2.54
N GLU A 254 25.86 16.56 1.93
CA GLU A 254 24.54 16.20 2.45
C GLU A 254 24.24 14.70 2.33
N TYR A 255 23.51 14.18 3.31
CA TYR A 255 22.92 12.86 3.30
C TYR A 255 21.49 12.93 2.77
N HIS A 256 21.17 12.08 1.80
CA HIS A 256 19.83 11.95 1.25
C HIS A 256 19.26 10.60 1.68
N PHE A 257 18.29 10.63 2.58
CA PHE A 257 17.47 9.48 2.94
C PHE A 257 16.34 9.38 1.93
N VAL A 258 16.36 8.32 1.12
CA VAL A 258 15.42 8.14 0.01
C VAL A 258 14.64 6.85 0.22
N VAL A 259 13.32 6.92 0.05
CA VAL A 259 12.44 5.75 0.05
C VAL A 259 11.82 5.61 -1.33
N ASN A 260 11.99 4.43 -1.93
CA ASN A 260 11.40 4.09 -3.20
C ASN A 260 10.56 2.83 -3.06
N GLU A 261 9.34 2.87 -3.57
CA GLU A 261 8.45 1.71 -3.65
C GLU A 261 7.97 1.56 -5.09
N ARG A 262 8.11 0.35 -5.66
CA ARG A 262 7.64 -0.02 -7.00
C ARG A 262 8.11 0.92 -8.11
N GLY A 263 9.32 1.44 -7.98
CA GLY A 263 9.94 2.35 -8.94
C GLY A 263 9.64 3.83 -8.71
N MET A 264 8.79 4.16 -7.74
CA MET A 264 8.38 5.52 -7.40
C MET A 264 9.09 6.01 -6.14
N GLU A 265 9.71 7.18 -6.22
CA GLU A 265 10.23 7.86 -5.02
C GLU A 265 9.06 8.39 -4.19
N ILE A 266 8.84 7.82 -3.01
CA ILE A 266 7.74 8.21 -2.12
C ILE A 266 8.21 9.16 -1.00
N THR A 267 9.51 9.22 -0.71
CA THR A 267 10.07 10.14 0.30
C THR A 267 11.52 10.46 0.01
N ARG A 268 11.88 11.75 0.17
CA ARG A 268 13.26 12.23 0.24
C ARG A 268 13.43 13.20 1.39
N LYS A 269 14.38 12.91 2.28
CA LYS A 269 14.80 13.80 3.37
C LYS A 269 16.29 14.08 3.22
N VAL A 270 16.70 15.31 3.47
CA VAL A 270 18.08 15.76 3.29
C VAL A 270 18.59 16.35 4.61
N THR A 271 19.81 15.98 5.01
CA THR A 271 20.46 16.54 6.20
C THR A 271 21.99 16.51 6.07
N PRO A 272 22.72 17.53 6.55
CA PRO A 272 24.17 17.46 6.69
C PRO A 272 24.61 16.78 8.00
N SER A 273 23.67 16.40 8.87
CA SER A 273 23.97 15.94 10.24
C SER A 273 24.09 14.41 10.33
N ASP A 274 25.27 13.93 10.75
CA ASP A 274 25.51 12.53 11.10
C ASP A 274 24.47 12.00 12.11
N ASP A 275 24.10 12.81 13.10
CA ASP A 275 23.16 12.40 14.16
C ASP A 275 21.74 12.25 13.63
N GLU A 276 21.36 13.10 12.66
CA GLU A 276 20.02 13.09 12.10
C GLU A 276 19.82 11.95 11.12
N ILE A 277 20.81 11.68 10.25
CA ILE A 277 20.72 10.54 9.34
C ILE A 277 20.70 9.22 10.12
N LEU A 278 21.51 9.09 11.18
CA LEU A 278 21.50 7.92 12.06
C LEU A 278 20.18 7.78 12.81
N TYR A 279 19.57 8.89 13.26
CA TYR A 279 18.24 8.85 13.86
C TYR A 279 17.20 8.28 12.89
N TRP A 280 17.17 8.75 11.63
CA TRP A 280 16.21 8.25 10.64
C TRP A 280 16.35 6.76 10.36
N PHE A 281 17.57 6.25 10.13
CA PHE A 281 17.77 4.81 9.93
C PHE A 281 17.51 3.99 11.20
N THR A 282 17.90 4.50 12.38
CA THR A 282 17.60 3.83 13.65
C THR A 282 16.10 3.73 13.88
N SER A 283 15.35 4.77 13.52
CA SER A 283 13.89 4.79 13.66
C SER A 283 13.23 3.66 12.87
N CYS A 284 13.75 3.30 11.69
CA CYS A 284 13.23 2.18 10.91
C CYS A 284 13.32 0.87 11.69
N GLY A 285 14.50 0.55 12.24
CA GLY A 285 14.69 -0.66 13.04
C GLY A 285 13.91 -0.65 14.36
N VAL A 286 13.84 0.51 15.03
CA VAL A 286 13.03 0.70 16.24
C VAL A 286 11.55 0.47 15.96
N ASN A 287 11.01 0.96 14.84
CA ASN A 287 9.63 0.74 14.44
C ASN A 287 9.33 -0.75 14.25
N ALA A 288 10.20 -1.48 13.56
CA ALA A 288 10.02 -2.91 13.36
C ALA A 288 10.07 -3.72 14.68
N LEU A 289 11.04 -3.43 15.55
CA LEU A 289 11.16 -4.07 16.86
C LEU A 289 9.95 -3.77 17.75
N ALA A 290 9.46 -2.52 17.73
CA ALA A 290 8.28 -2.13 18.50
C ALA A 290 7.00 -2.77 17.96
N SER A 291 6.86 -2.88 16.64
CA SER A 291 5.71 -3.54 16.00
C SER A 291 5.68 -5.03 16.34
N SER A 292 6.81 -5.72 16.21
CA SER A 292 6.92 -7.14 16.60
C SER A 292 6.63 -7.37 18.08
N TYR A 293 7.11 -6.48 18.95
CA TYR A 293 6.77 -6.51 20.38
C TYR A 293 5.26 -6.33 20.61
N ALA A 294 4.66 -5.29 20.03
CA ALA A 294 3.24 -5.01 20.18
C ALA A 294 2.35 -6.17 19.67
N ALA A 295 2.68 -6.75 18.52
CA ALA A 295 1.96 -7.88 17.95
C ALA A 295 1.97 -9.15 18.84
N THR A 296 3.01 -9.31 19.67
CA THR A 296 3.18 -10.52 20.51
C THR A 296 2.87 -10.29 21.99
N HIS A 297 2.72 -9.04 22.43
CA HIS A 297 2.54 -8.67 23.84
C HIS A 297 1.31 -7.80 24.10
N ALA A 298 0.55 -7.41 23.06
CA ALA A 298 -0.74 -6.75 23.26
C ALA A 298 -1.67 -7.70 24.04
N SER A 299 -2.06 -7.29 25.25
CA SER A 299 -3.12 -7.96 25.99
C SER A 299 -4.48 -7.61 25.37
N PRO A 300 -5.56 -8.37 25.65
CA PRO A 300 -6.90 -8.02 25.18
C PRO A 300 -7.34 -6.60 25.55
N ASP A 301 -6.79 -6.05 26.64
CA ASP A 301 -7.13 -4.73 27.19
C ASP A 301 -6.15 -3.62 26.77
N GLU A 302 -5.04 -3.95 26.09
CA GLU A 302 -4.06 -2.97 25.62
C GLU A 302 -4.09 -2.85 24.10
N GLU A 303 -4.50 -1.68 23.60
CA GLU A 303 -4.46 -1.38 22.17
C GLU A 303 -3.02 -1.48 21.63
N PHE A 304 -2.87 -2.09 20.45
CA PHE A 304 -1.60 -2.26 19.76
C PHE A 304 -0.76 -0.97 19.73
N ARG A 305 -1.41 0.18 19.47
CA ARG A 305 -0.76 1.49 19.42
C ARG A 305 -0.11 1.89 20.73
N THR A 306 -0.78 1.65 21.84
CA THR A 306 -0.25 1.98 23.17
C THR A 306 1.01 1.16 23.45
N ALA A 307 0.95 -0.15 23.20
CA ALA A 307 2.11 -1.03 23.33
C ALA A 307 3.26 -0.62 22.38
N TYR A 308 2.94 -0.34 21.12
CA TYR A 308 3.88 0.04 20.06
C TYR A 308 4.61 1.34 20.38
N PHE A 309 3.89 2.45 20.63
CA PHE A 309 4.51 3.74 20.91
C PHE A 309 5.28 3.77 22.22
N ARG A 310 4.77 3.08 23.26
CA ARG A 310 5.50 2.90 24.51
C ARG A 310 6.82 2.18 24.26
N LYS A 311 6.80 1.12 23.46
CA LYS A 311 8.02 0.37 23.13
C LYS A 311 9.01 1.20 22.31
N ARG A 312 8.54 1.96 21.30
CA ARG A 312 9.38 2.91 20.54
C ARG A 312 10.10 3.89 21.45
N PHE A 313 9.37 4.53 22.37
CA PHE A 313 9.95 5.47 23.31
C PHE A 313 11.07 4.85 24.15
N TYR A 314 10.85 3.66 24.71
CA TYR A 314 11.86 3.00 25.55
C TYR A 314 13.08 2.49 24.76
N LEU A 315 12.88 2.03 23.51
CA LEU A 315 13.98 1.66 22.62
C LEU A 315 14.81 2.89 22.24
N MET A 316 14.18 4.01 21.85
CA MET A 316 14.92 5.25 21.60
C MET A 316 15.62 5.77 22.84
N LEU A 317 15.01 5.62 24.03
CA LEU A 317 15.57 6.09 25.30
C LEU A 317 16.82 5.33 25.70
N SER A 318 16.90 4.03 25.40
CA SER A 318 18.09 3.24 25.66
C SER A 318 19.27 3.64 24.77
N ILE A 319 19.00 4.16 23.56
CA ILE A 319 20.03 4.64 22.62
C ILE A 319 20.49 6.05 23.01
N LYS A 320 19.55 7.02 23.01
CA LYS A 320 19.84 8.43 23.26
C LYS A 320 18.61 9.18 23.76
N THR A 321 18.74 9.84 24.91
CA THR A 321 17.63 10.59 25.54
C THR A 321 17.05 11.70 24.64
N ALA A 322 17.90 12.36 23.84
CA ALA A 322 17.46 13.38 22.89
C ALA A 322 16.54 12.80 21.80
N TRP A 323 16.86 11.61 21.29
CA TRP A 323 16.04 10.91 20.30
C TRP A 323 14.70 10.47 20.89
N ALA A 324 14.68 9.94 22.12
CA ALA A 324 13.43 9.61 22.80
C ALA A 324 12.54 10.82 23.09
N THR A 325 13.15 11.98 23.36
CA THR A 325 12.41 13.23 23.58
C THR A 325 11.78 13.72 22.27
N ARG A 326 12.54 13.65 21.16
CA ARG A 326 12.03 13.91 19.81
C ARG A 326 10.86 12.96 19.49
N GLU A 327 11.07 11.66 19.66
CA GLU A 327 10.06 10.62 19.44
C GLU A 327 8.76 10.91 20.19
N LYS A 328 8.86 11.27 21.48
CA LYS A 328 7.69 11.60 22.30
C LYS A 328 6.93 12.81 21.77
N ASN A 329 7.62 13.82 21.24
CA ASN A 329 6.99 15.01 20.68
C ASN A 329 6.33 14.71 19.34
N GLU A 330 6.98 13.91 18.49
CA GLU A 330 6.40 13.43 17.24
C GLU A 330 5.16 12.57 17.52
N ILE A 331 5.21 11.62 18.44
CA ILE A 331 4.05 10.80 18.82
C ILE A 331 2.87 11.69 19.27
N LYS A 332 3.13 12.69 20.12
CA LYS A 332 2.08 13.62 20.59
C LYS A 332 1.42 14.42 19.47
N SER A 333 2.16 14.82 18.44
CA SER A 333 1.56 15.56 17.32
C SER A 333 0.63 14.69 16.47
N HIS A 334 0.79 13.36 16.49
CA HIS A 334 -0.09 12.42 15.78
C HIS A 334 -1.36 12.05 16.55
N PHE A 335 -1.43 12.36 17.86
CA PHE A 335 -2.61 12.11 18.71
C PHE A 335 -3.44 13.38 19.00
N HIS A 336 -3.05 14.52 18.44
CA HIS A 336 -3.80 15.77 18.52
C HIS A 336 -4.36 16.13 17.14
N VAL A 337 -5.48 15.50 16.77
CA VAL A 337 -6.49 16.03 15.85
C VAL A 337 -7.82 16.04 16.60
#